data_AF-A0A554K4R4-F1
#
_entry.id   AF-A0A554K4R4-F1
#
_cell.length_a   1.000
_cell.length_b   1.000
_cell.length_c   1.000
_cell.angle_alpha   90.00
_cell.angle_beta   90.00
_cell.angle_gamma   90.00
#
_symmetry.space_group_name_H-M   'P 1'
#
loop_
_entity.id
_entity.type
_entity.pdbx_description
1 polymer ?
#
loop_
_entity_poly.entity_id
_entity_poly.type
_entity_poly.pdbx_seq_one_letter_code
_entity_poly.pdbx_strand_id
1 'polypeptide(L)'
;MNPKQFLTLGGIVLALVGVLGMVGILGPTEGQSLFGSAWWFDPGENWAHLILGVVALIAAFALKPDMQKPLTLVVGIVALAVGVIGFVLPNEVPNFLGANLENPLDNILHLIVGLWAVFAWKGAKSGAPMGSM
;
A
#
# COMPACT_ATOMS: atom_id res chain seq x y z
N MET A 1 -17.48 -0.04 1.05
CA MET A 1 -16.35 -0.93 0.71
C MET A 1 -16.04 -1.83 1.91
N ASN A 2 -15.68 -3.10 1.68
CA ASN A 2 -15.28 -4.05 2.74
C ASN A 2 -13.81 -4.49 2.60
N PRO A 3 -13.23 -5.23 3.57
CA PRO A 3 -11.83 -5.68 3.52
C PRO A 3 -11.44 -6.43 2.25
N LYS A 4 -12.28 -7.37 1.79
CA LYS A 4 -12.01 -8.10 0.54
C LYS A 4 -11.88 -7.16 -0.66
N GLN A 5 -12.80 -6.20 -0.78
CA GLN A 5 -12.79 -5.23 -1.87
C GLN A 5 -11.55 -4.33 -1.83
N PHE A 6 -11.14 -3.89 -0.64
CA PHE A 6 -9.89 -3.13 -0.46
C PHE A 6 -8.66 -3.98 -0.83
N LEU A 7 -8.54 -5.19 -0.30
CA LEU A 7 -7.41 -6.08 -0.61
C LEU A 7 -7.35 -6.42 -2.11
N THR A 8 -8.50 -6.56 -2.76
CA THR A 8 -8.57 -6.81 -4.21
C THR A 8 -8.13 -5.58 -5.00
N LEU A 9 -8.79 -4.43 -4.82
CA LEU A 9 -8.52 -3.23 -5.61
C LEU A 9 -7.16 -2.62 -5.27
N GLY A 10 -6.87 -2.48 -3.98
CA GLY A 10 -5.58 -2.03 -3.48
C GLY A 10 -4.45 -2.96 -3.94
N GLY A 11 -4.65 -4.28 -3.87
CA GLY A 11 -3.68 -5.26 -4.37
C GLY A 11 -3.41 -5.13 -5.87
N ILE A 12 -4.45 -4.96 -6.70
CA ILE A 12 -4.30 -4.71 -8.15
C ILE A 12 -3.48 -3.43 -8.37
N VAL A 13 -3.87 -2.33 -7.72
CA VAL A 13 -3.20 -1.03 -7.89
C VAL A 13 -1.74 -1.12 -7.48
N LEU A 14 -1.43 -1.69 -6.32
CA LEU A 14 -0.05 -1.79 -5.82
C LEU A 14 0.82 -2.67 -6.73
N ALA A 15 0.28 -3.81 -7.18
CA ALA A 15 0.99 -4.68 -8.11
C ALA A 15 1.26 -3.97 -9.45
N LEU A 16 0.28 -3.24 -9.98
CA LEU A 16 0.45 -2.45 -11.20
C LEU A 16 1.49 -1.34 -11.00
N VAL A 17 1.42 -0.56 -9.91
CA VAL A 17 2.41 0.48 -9.60
C VAL A 17 3.82 -0.10 -9.57
N GLY A 18 4.03 -1.21 -8.86
CA GLY A 18 5.33 -1.88 -8.80
C GLY A 18 5.83 -2.35 -10.17
N VAL A 19 4.97 -2.97 -10.99
CA VAL A 19 5.34 -3.37 -12.36
C VAL A 19 5.66 -2.16 -13.23
N LEU A 20 4.80 -1.12 -13.21
CA LEU A 20 4.97 0.08 -14.02
C LEU A 20 6.23 0.85 -13.65
N GLY A 21 6.62 0.87 -12.37
CA GLY A 21 7.90 1.43 -11.96
C GLY A 21 9.09 0.58 -12.41
N MET A 22 9.00 -0.75 -12.42
CA MET A 22 10.09 -1.60 -12.93
C MET A 22 10.29 -1.50 -14.46
N VAL A 23 9.23 -1.28 -15.24
CA VAL A 23 9.29 -1.26 -16.72
C VAL A 23 9.56 0.11 -17.33
N GLY A 24 9.92 1.12 -16.54
CA GLY A 24 10.26 2.43 -17.10
C GLY A 24 9.07 3.37 -17.32
N ILE A 25 7.95 3.16 -16.64
CA ILE A 25 6.77 4.04 -16.75
C ILE A 25 6.65 4.96 -15.52
N LEU A 26 6.93 4.45 -14.32
CA LEU A 26 6.87 5.21 -13.07
C LEU A 26 8.21 5.25 -12.30
N GLY A 27 9.30 4.80 -12.91
CA GLY A 27 10.60 4.59 -12.26
C GLY A 27 11.47 3.64 -13.10
N PRO A 28 12.54 3.02 -12.56
CA PRO A 28 13.06 3.12 -11.20
C PRO A 28 13.91 4.37 -10.94
N THR A 29 13.98 5.30 -11.89
CA THR A 29 14.71 6.56 -11.75
C THR A 29 13.83 7.72 -12.22
N GLU A 30 14.15 8.93 -11.77
CA GLU A 30 13.45 10.15 -12.21
C GLU A 30 13.40 10.30 -13.74
N GLY A 31 14.49 9.97 -14.44
CA GLY A 31 14.57 10.10 -15.91
C GLY A 31 13.74 9.09 -16.69
N GLN A 32 13.27 8.03 -16.02
CA GLN A 32 12.41 7.01 -16.62
C GLN A 32 10.93 7.22 -16.29
N SER A 33 10.60 7.96 -15.22
CA SER A 33 9.21 8.19 -14.85
C SER A 33 8.50 9.12 -15.83
N LEU A 34 7.26 8.80 -16.17
CA LEU A 34 6.36 9.69 -16.91
C LEU A 34 6.15 11.06 -16.21
N PHE A 35 6.37 11.12 -14.90
CA PHE A 35 6.24 12.35 -14.11
C PHE A 35 7.60 13.02 -13.81
N GLY A 36 8.70 12.47 -14.33
CA GLY A 36 10.04 13.00 -14.10
C GLY A 36 10.42 13.02 -12.61
N SER A 37 11.14 14.06 -12.19
CA SER A 37 11.55 14.26 -10.79
C SER A 37 10.40 14.61 -9.84
N ALA A 38 9.21 14.92 -10.36
CA ALA A 38 8.06 15.22 -9.51
C ALA A 38 7.57 13.96 -8.78
N TRP A 39 7.56 12.81 -9.47
CA TRP A 39 7.04 11.58 -8.90
C TRP A 39 7.60 10.33 -9.58
N TRP A 40 8.37 9.54 -8.85
CA TRP A 40 8.97 8.30 -9.34
C TRP A 40 9.22 7.37 -8.16
N PHE A 41 9.22 6.07 -8.44
CA PHE A 41 9.46 5.04 -7.42
C PHE A 41 10.81 4.38 -7.64
N ASP A 42 11.63 4.28 -6.61
CA ASP A 42 12.93 3.63 -6.69
C ASP A 42 12.80 2.08 -6.75
N PRO A 43 13.91 1.32 -6.95
CA PRO A 43 13.85 -0.14 -6.97
C PRO A 43 13.22 -0.76 -5.70
N GLY A 44 13.52 -0.21 -4.52
CA GLY A 44 13.00 -0.70 -3.24
C GLY A 44 11.50 -0.49 -3.10
N GLU A 45 11.01 0.69 -3.44
CA GLU A 45 9.58 1.01 -3.45
C GLU A 45 8.82 0.14 -4.46
N ASN A 46 9.37 -0.05 -5.65
CA ASN A 46 8.76 -0.89 -6.68
C ASN A 46 8.62 -2.35 -6.22
N TRP A 47 9.66 -2.91 -5.58
CA TRP A 47 9.59 -4.25 -5.01
C TRP A 47 8.59 -4.33 -3.85
N ALA A 48 8.57 -3.33 -2.96
CA ALA A 48 7.61 -3.26 -1.87
C ALA A 48 6.17 -3.24 -2.40
N HIS A 49 5.87 -2.38 -3.36
CA HIS A 49 4.55 -2.28 -3.98
C HIS A 49 4.13 -3.57 -4.68
N LEU A 50 5.03 -4.19 -5.46
CA LEU A 50 4.73 -5.44 -6.15
C LEU A 50 4.46 -6.59 -5.17
N ILE A 51 5.34 -6.80 -4.20
CA ILE A 51 5.21 -7.90 -3.23
C ILE A 51 3.96 -7.71 -2.37
N LEU A 52 3.76 -6.52 -1.80
CA LEU A 52 2.58 -6.23 -1.00
C LEU A 52 1.29 -6.31 -1.82
N GLY A 53 1.32 -5.90 -3.09
CA GLY A 53 0.21 -6.03 -4.03
C GLY A 53 -0.18 -7.49 -4.25
N VAL A 54 0.79 -8.34 -4.59
CA VAL A 54 0.58 -9.79 -4.77
C VAL A 54 0.07 -10.44 -3.48
N VAL A 55 0.67 -10.12 -2.32
CA VAL A 55 0.24 -10.64 -1.02
C VAL A 55 -1.20 -10.20 -0.70
N ALA A 56 -1.56 -8.95 -0.96
CA ALA A 56 -2.93 -8.46 -0.76
C ALA A 56 -3.94 -9.19 -1.65
N LEU A 57 -3.59 -9.45 -2.92
CA LEU A 57 -4.43 -10.24 -3.83
C LEU A 57 -4.61 -11.67 -3.34
N ILE A 58 -3.52 -12.35 -2.97
CA ILE A 58 -3.59 -13.69 -2.40
C ILE A 58 -4.49 -13.67 -1.16
N ALA A 59 -4.30 -12.70 -0.26
CA ALA A 59 -5.09 -12.58 0.96
C ALA A 59 -6.59 -12.36 0.69
N ALA A 60 -6.94 -11.60 -0.34
CA ALA A 60 -8.32 -11.32 -0.72
C ALA A 60 -9.12 -12.59 -1.10
N PHE A 61 -8.45 -13.60 -1.66
CA PHE A 61 -9.08 -14.82 -2.15
C PHE A 61 -8.79 -16.06 -1.30
N ALA A 62 -7.64 -16.13 -0.62
CA ALA A 62 -7.23 -17.28 0.17
C ALA A 62 -7.64 -17.19 1.64
N LEU A 63 -7.75 -15.98 2.22
CA LEU A 63 -8.11 -15.82 3.63
C LEU A 63 -9.62 -15.73 3.82
N LYS A 64 -10.08 -16.22 4.98
CA LYS A 64 -11.46 -16.06 5.43
C LYS A 64 -11.74 -14.61 5.89
N PRO A 65 -13.00 -14.14 5.87
CA PRO A 65 -13.33 -12.74 6.22
C PRO A 65 -12.87 -12.27 7.60
N ASP A 66 -12.84 -13.17 8.58
CA ASP A 66 -12.35 -12.96 9.95
C ASP A 66 -10.85 -12.66 10.01
N MET A 67 -10.07 -13.16 9.06
CA MET A 67 -8.63 -12.85 8.91
C MET A 67 -8.39 -11.63 8.02
N GLN A 68 -9.23 -11.39 7.02
CA GLN A 68 -9.11 -10.23 6.12
C GLN A 68 -9.31 -8.90 6.86
N LYS A 69 -10.22 -8.87 7.83
CA LYS A 69 -10.53 -7.66 8.61
C LYS A 69 -9.30 -7.15 9.39
N PRO A 70 -8.67 -7.91 10.31
CA PRO A 70 -7.49 -7.45 11.04
C PRO A 70 -6.31 -7.17 10.11
N LEU A 71 -6.11 -7.96 9.05
CA LEU A 71 -5.06 -7.70 8.06
C LEU A 71 -5.23 -6.32 7.40
N THR A 72 -6.45 -5.97 6.99
CA THR A 72 -6.75 -4.67 6.37
C THR A 72 -6.46 -3.51 7.33
N LEU A 73 -6.75 -3.69 8.63
CA LEU A 73 -6.40 -2.69 9.64
C LEU A 73 -4.88 -2.54 9.77
N VAL A 74 -4.14 -3.64 9.84
CA VAL A 74 -2.66 -3.62 9.93
C VAL A 74 -2.07 -2.90 8.73
N VAL A 75 -2.51 -3.23 7.51
CA VAL A 75 -2.09 -2.53 6.28
C VAL A 75 -2.39 -1.03 6.38
N GLY A 76 -3.58 -0.66 6.86
CA GLY A 76 -3.93 0.75 7.05
C GLY A 76 -3.02 1.48 8.03
N ILE A 77 -2.73 0.88 9.18
CA ILE A 77 -1.83 1.46 10.19
C ILE A 77 -0.41 1.60 9.64
N VAL A 78 0.10 0.56 8.96
CA VAL A 78 1.45 0.61 8.37
C VAL A 78 1.54 1.69 7.30
N ALA A 79 0.56 1.79 6.40
CA ALA A 79 0.55 2.83 5.37
C ALA A 79 0.46 4.25 5.97
N LEU A 80 -0.36 4.45 7.01
CA LEU A 80 -0.40 5.73 7.73
C LEU A 80 0.95 6.05 8.39
N ALA A 81 1.57 5.07 9.05
CA ALA A 81 2.87 5.24 9.69
C ALA A 81 3.96 5.60 8.67
N VAL A 82 4.02 4.88 7.55
CA VAL A 82 4.93 5.14 6.43
C VAL A 82 4.73 6.57 5.91
N GLY A 83 3.49 6.97 5.62
CA GLY A 83 3.19 8.30 5.11
C GLY A 83 3.52 9.43 6.09
N VAL A 84 3.38 9.20 7.41
CA VAL A 84 3.80 10.20 8.43
C VAL A 84 5.32 10.24 8.57
N ILE A 85 5.98 9.07 8.62
CA ILE A 85 7.43 8.96 8.80
C ILE A 85 8.18 9.58 7.64
N GLY A 86 7.70 9.42 6.40
CA GLY A 86 8.37 10.00 5.23
C GLY A 86 8.49 11.52 5.25
N PHE A 87 7.60 12.25 5.93
CA PHE A 87 7.73 13.70 6.10
C PHE A 87 8.82 14.13 7.08
N VAL A 88 9.34 13.22 7.91
CA VAL A 88 10.34 13.52 8.94
C VAL A 88 11.69 12.85 8.69
N LEU A 89 11.79 11.99 7.67
CA LEU A 89 13.05 11.35 7.30
C LEU A 89 14.01 12.36 6.64
N PRO A 90 15.33 12.18 6.82
CA PRO A 90 16.31 13.00 6.13
C PRO A 90 16.26 12.75 4.61
N ASN A 91 16.62 13.77 3.84
CA ASN A 91 16.70 13.71 2.37
C ASN A 91 17.95 12.94 1.87
N GLU A 92 18.29 11.83 2.54
CA GLU A 92 19.35 10.91 2.13
C GLU A 92 18.74 9.75 1.35
N VAL A 93 19.45 9.21 0.35
CA VAL A 93 18.95 8.14 -0.52
C VAL A 93 19.85 6.91 -0.37
N PRO A 94 19.36 5.73 0.08
CA PRO A 94 18.01 5.45 0.62
C PRO A 94 17.84 5.82 2.10
N ASN A 95 16.67 6.35 2.49
CA ASN A 95 16.40 6.79 3.87
C ASN A 95 15.55 5.84 4.71
N PHE A 96 14.88 4.84 4.14
CA PHE A 96 14.05 3.92 4.93
C PHE A 96 13.88 2.54 4.31
N LEU A 97 14.38 1.51 5.01
CA LEU A 97 14.28 0.09 4.61
C LEU A 97 14.75 -0.21 3.16
N GLY A 98 15.67 0.60 2.63
CA GLY A 98 16.18 0.46 1.26
C GLY A 98 15.34 1.17 0.18
N ALA A 99 14.43 2.04 0.59
CA ALA A 99 13.58 2.88 -0.26
C ALA A 99 13.72 4.38 0.11
N ASN A 100 13.31 5.25 -0.82
CA ASN A 100 13.25 6.70 -0.72
C ASN A 100 11.84 7.15 -0.37
N LEU A 101 11.63 7.54 0.90
CA LEU A 101 10.32 7.93 1.40
C LEU A 101 10.13 9.45 1.53
N GLU A 102 11.09 10.26 1.08
CA GLU A 102 11.05 11.71 1.27
C GLU A 102 10.11 12.44 0.30
N ASN A 103 9.66 11.79 -0.79
CA ASN A 103 8.78 12.43 -1.76
C ASN A 103 7.42 12.78 -1.12
N PRO A 104 7.03 14.07 -1.05
CA PRO A 104 5.77 14.48 -0.44
C PRO A 104 4.54 13.86 -1.11
N LEU A 105 4.58 13.61 -2.43
CA LEU A 105 3.45 13.01 -3.15
C LEU A 105 3.27 11.54 -2.75
N ASP A 106 4.36 10.80 -2.56
CA ASP A 106 4.31 9.43 -2.05
C ASP A 106 3.75 9.39 -0.64
N ASN A 107 4.21 10.29 0.23
CA ASN A 107 3.71 10.36 1.60
C ASN A 107 2.21 10.66 1.66
N ILE A 108 1.72 11.61 0.84
CA ILE A 108 0.30 11.90 0.72
C ILE A 108 -0.47 10.68 0.21
N LEU A 109 0.05 9.97 -0.81
CA LEU A 109 -0.58 8.76 -1.33
C LEU A 109 -0.70 7.69 -0.24
N HIS A 110 0.35 7.44 0.52
CA HIS A 110 0.36 6.47 1.63
C HIS A 110 -0.67 6.84 2.71
N LEU A 111 -0.80 8.12 3.05
CA LEU A 111 -1.84 8.58 3.98
C LEU A 111 -3.26 8.32 3.44
N ILE A 112 -3.51 8.63 2.17
CA ILE A 112 -4.81 8.39 1.52
C ILE A 112 -5.14 6.89 1.51
N VAL A 113 -4.20 6.04 1.08
CA VAL A 113 -4.36 4.58 1.04
C VAL A 113 -4.55 4.01 2.45
N GLY A 114 -3.81 4.52 3.43
CA GLY A 114 -3.94 4.12 4.84
C GLY A 114 -5.32 4.46 5.42
N LEU A 115 -5.83 5.68 5.17
CA LEU A 115 -7.19 6.05 5.53
C LEU A 115 -8.23 5.19 4.82
N TRP A 116 -8.05 4.93 3.52
CA TRP A 116 -8.93 4.07 2.74
C TRP A 116 -9.02 2.66 3.31
N ALA A 117 -7.89 2.07 3.73
CA ALA A 117 -7.83 0.78 4.39
C ALA A 117 -8.60 0.79 5.74
N VAL A 118 -8.39 1.82 6.57
CA VAL A 118 -9.10 1.98 7.85
C VAL A 118 -10.61 2.11 7.63
N PHE A 119 -11.05 2.84 6.60
CA PHE A 119 -12.47 2.92 6.23
C PHE A 119 -13.02 1.57 5.78
N ALA A 120 -12.28 0.81 4.95
CA ALA A 120 -12.68 -0.52 4.52
C ALA A 120 -12.76 -1.51 5.68
N TRP A 121 -11.85 -1.42 6.65
CA TRP A 121 -11.88 -2.20 7.89
C TRP A 121 -13.14 -1.91 8.73
N LYS A 122 -13.50 -0.62 8.92
CA LYS A 122 -14.74 -0.23 9.63
C LYS A 122 -16.01 -0.69 8.91
N GLY A 123 -15.99 -0.70 7.57
CA GLY A 123 -17.10 -1.18 6.73
C GLY A 123 -17.35 -2.69 6.81
N ALA A 124 -16.46 -3.46 7.45
CA ALA A 124 -16.70 -4.87 7.72
C ALA A 124 -17.79 -5.03 8.78
N LYS A 125 -19.01 -5.41 8.35
CA LYS A 125 -20.07 -5.88 9.26
C LYS A 125 -19.43 -6.87 10.22
N SER A 126 -19.46 -6.55 11.52
CA SER A 126 -19.07 -7.48 12.57
C SER A 126 -19.82 -8.78 12.29
N GLY A 127 -19.09 -9.90 12.17
CA GLY A 127 -19.73 -11.20 12.00
C GLY A 127 -20.83 -11.32 13.05
N ALA A 128 -22.02 -11.75 12.61
CA ALA A 128 -23.12 -12.00 13.53
C ALA A 128 -22.58 -12.83 14.72
N PRO A 129 -23.01 -12.55 15.96
CA PRO A 129 -22.60 -13.37 17.09
C PRO A 129 -22.83 -14.82 16.72
N MET A 130 -21.82 -15.69 16.95
CA MET A 130 -22.00 -17.12 16.87
C MET A 130 -23.17 -17.47 17.78
N GLY A 131 -24.35 -17.62 17.18
CA GLY A 131 -25.53 -18.10 17.85
C GLY A 131 -25.19 -19.48 18.36
N SER A 132 -25.20 -19.62 19.68
CA SER A 132 -25.31 -20.89 20.36
C SER A 132 -26.39 -21.75 19.69
N MET A 133 -25.97 -22.84 19.06
CA MET A 133 -26.77 -24.06 18.86
C MET A 133 -25.87 -25.25 19.10
#